data_AF-A0A410QD86-F1
#
_entry.id   AF-A0A410QD86-F1
#
_cell.length_a   1.000
_cell.length_b   1.000
_cell.length_c   1.000
_cell.angle_alpha   90.00
_cell.angle_beta   90.00
_cell.angle_gamma   90.00
#
_symmetry.space_group_name_H-M   'P 1'
#
loop_
_entity.id
_entity.type
_entity.pdbx_description
1 polymer ?
#
loop_
_entity_poly.entity_id
_entity_poly.type
_entity_poly.pdbx_seq_one_letter_code
_entity_poly.pdbx_strand_id
1 'polypeptide(L)'
;MQTYYNQDKADVLVTPKFNKILTFDETFVNQVVFKEKEDEVIGNSFEIFIKTPKYDKMKAQLDIHLNELKKLMEQDTEIIKLRDSLTNLCEKFKITSSGNLDRRGAAGSVLRTNNLYNIPSELKNYECFIRNRDTNIDWIAWKNQGNKFDTVDKCPFCAENLPPTHRKKQEIFSKTYKKADSQNLKEIVDLLNSLQDYINPDKFNMLMKYIKEDTPEKNIEMVMLKLHGELDLLVDKFNNIINFGNKNIAIADISALDDQVNNMEIPKPFFEYFGGEHIDGIIDRIDDKVEKLKNELAKLKREMGELKGIIQGSINESQKDINDFLKTAGINYELEIDTKDEANTKTILKQCFSDDKSKVTNIRGHLSWGERNAFSLILFMYYAKSQNPDLIILDDPISSFDSNKEYAILHRMFKRNIGRKDVSLSGRTVLLLTHDFEPITDFIVLGKLSSEFATASFIWNENGIIKEKQIDPTADIKLITNESRKIALNNNVNIVSRIVFLRKLCELNNRDGEWGYAYDILSCLIHGRDKMCKKICNDKYADINQEDIDRGTVLIKRYIPEYDYDILKNTVYTEEGIKSLYKDEKNKYFRLQLFRQLREITNKIELEPSDDAWVKFIDEKMVLIGCKDNPVTA
;
A
#
# COMPACT_ATOMS: atom_id res chain seq x y z
N MET A 1 14.09 27.73 10.46
CA MET A 1 15.00 28.77 9.93
C MET A 1 15.71 29.42 11.12
N GLN A 2 17.04 29.50 11.12
CA GLN A 2 17.76 30.46 11.95
C GLN A 2 18.09 31.63 11.03
N THR A 3 17.75 32.85 11.44
CA THR A 3 18.12 34.03 10.69
C THR A 3 19.57 34.38 11.01
N TYR A 4 20.41 34.59 10.00
CA TYR A 4 21.70 35.27 10.21
C TYR A 4 21.46 36.52 11.07
N TYR A 5 22.33 36.74 12.06
CA TYR A 5 22.26 37.81 13.08
C TYR A 5 21.28 37.63 14.25
N ASN A 6 20.59 36.49 14.38
CA ASN A 6 19.80 36.18 15.58
C ASN A 6 20.08 34.76 16.09
N GLN A 7 20.32 34.63 17.40
CA GLN A 7 20.48 33.33 18.07
C GLN A 7 19.16 32.76 18.58
N ASP A 8 18.09 33.56 18.62
CA ASP A 8 16.78 33.13 19.03
C ASP A 8 16.17 32.17 18.00
N LYS A 9 15.36 31.22 18.48
CA LYS A 9 14.58 30.35 17.59
C LYS A 9 13.56 31.22 16.86
N ALA A 10 13.48 31.07 15.53
CA ALA A 10 12.45 31.74 14.75
C ALA A 10 11.06 31.21 15.12
N ASP A 11 10.15 32.11 15.43
CA ASP A 11 8.74 31.83 15.64
C ASP A 11 7.93 32.33 14.43
N VAL A 12 6.91 31.56 14.03
CA VAL A 12 6.04 31.91 12.90
C VAL A 12 4.58 31.77 13.30
N LEU A 13 3.76 32.76 12.93
CA LEU A 13 2.32 32.73 13.11
C LEU A 13 1.68 32.35 11.78
N VAL A 14 0.93 31.24 11.76
CA VAL A 14 0.27 30.74 10.54
C VAL A 14 -1.23 30.80 10.71
N THR A 15 -1.92 31.50 9.79
CA THR A 15 -3.38 31.59 9.76
C THR A 15 -3.87 31.36 8.33
N PRO A 16 -4.78 30.39 8.07
CA PRO A 16 -5.36 29.43 9.01
C PRO A 16 -4.34 28.39 9.51
N LYS A 17 -4.66 27.71 10.62
CA LYS A 17 -3.81 26.65 11.16
C LYS A 17 -3.86 25.41 10.26
N PHE A 18 -2.71 24.92 9.84
CA PHE A 18 -2.56 23.63 9.14
C PHE A 18 -2.38 22.50 10.16
N ASN A 19 -3.05 21.36 9.97
CA ASN A 19 -2.93 20.19 10.84
C ASN A 19 -1.86 19.22 10.33
N LYS A 20 -1.79 19.04 9.01
CA LYS A 20 -0.82 18.15 8.36
C LYS A 20 0.00 18.90 7.32
N ILE A 21 1.30 19.02 7.59
CA ILE A 21 2.28 19.67 6.71
C ILE A 21 3.24 18.59 6.23
N LEU A 22 3.53 18.58 4.93
CA LEU A 22 4.59 17.75 4.35
C LEU A 22 5.63 18.63 3.68
N THR A 23 6.90 18.30 3.91
CA THR A 23 8.04 19.02 3.35
C THR A 23 8.83 18.08 2.45
N PHE A 24 9.14 18.54 1.25
CA PHE A 24 10.16 17.95 0.40
C PHE A 24 11.47 18.68 0.66
N ASP A 25 12.41 18.00 1.31
CA ASP A 25 13.75 18.46 1.66
C ASP A 25 14.75 17.29 1.61
N GLU A 26 16.04 17.55 1.88
CA GLU A 26 17.05 16.49 2.00
C GLU A 26 16.69 15.46 3.11
N THR A 27 15.94 15.85 4.14
CA THR A 27 15.47 14.92 5.18
C THR A 27 14.54 13.85 4.58
N PHE A 28 13.58 14.25 3.74
CA PHE A 28 12.69 13.33 3.03
C PHE A 28 13.48 12.37 2.14
N VAL A 29 14.41 12.91 1.33
CA VAL A 29 15.28 12.12 0.44
C VAL A 29 16.08 11.08 1.23
N ASN A 30 16.58 11.45 2.41
CA ASN A 30 17.46 10.59 3.21
C ASN A 30 16.71 9.64 4.16
N GLN A 31 15.43 9.83 4.44
CA GLN A 31 14.71 9.01 5.43
C GLN A 31 13.55 8.20 4.84
N VAL A 32 12.91 8.69 3.78
CA VAL A 32 11.68 8.09 3.25
C VAL A 32 11.95 7.27 2.00
N VAL A 33 12.89 7.71 1.17
CA VAL A 33 13.26 7.07 -0.10
C VAL A 33 14.67 6.48 -0.05
N PHE A 34 14.90 5.48 -0.91
CA PHE A 34 16.15 4.72 -1.05
C PHE A 34 16.64 4.14 0.27
N LYS A 35 15.80 3.30 0.90
CA LYS A 35 16.13 2.66 2.17
C LYS A 35 17.17 1.56 1.96
N GLU A 36 18.44 1.90 2.22
CA GLU A 36 19.60 1.03 1.97
C GLU A 36 19.49 -0.39 2.56
N LYS A 37 18.86 -0.54 3.73
CA LYS A 37 18.76 -1.86 4.41
C LYS A 37 17.74 -2.80 3.79
N GLU A 38 16.81 -2.29 2.98
CA GLU A 38 15.65 -3.04 2.48
C GLU A 38 15.71 -3.24 0.95
N ASP A 39 16.74 -2.69 0.28
CA ASP A 39 16.83 -2.57 -1.19
C ASP A 39 15.50 -2.08 -1.80
N GLU A 40 14.82 -1.18 -1.09
CA GLU A 40 13.50 -0.66 -1.43
C GLU A 40 13.59 0.83 -1.80
N VAL A 41 12.86 1.20 -2.85
CA VAL A 41 12.84 2.59 -3.36
C VAL A 41 12.09 3.51 -2.39
N ILE A 42 10.97 3.05 -1.84
CA ILE A 42 10.18 3.79 -0.85
C ILE A 42 9.44 2.80 0.05
N GLY A 43 9.43 3.05 1.36
CA GLY A 43 8.69 2.19 2.30
C GLY A 43 7.17 2.39 2.23
N ASN A 44 6.39 1.44 2.77
CA ASN A 44 4.92 1.45 2.75
C ASN A 44 4.32 1.54 1.33
N SER A 45 4.95 0.84 0.38
CA SER A 45 4.57 0.81 -1.03
C SER A 45 3.08 0.52 -1.27
N PHE A 46 2.45 -0.37 -0.48
CA PHE A 46 1.02 -0.64 -0.60
C PHE A 46 0.14 0.59 -0.34
N GLU A 47 0.38 1.28 0.77
CA GLU A 47 -0.36 2.49 1.17
C GLU A 47 -0.18 3.64 0.17
N ILE A 48 0.99 3.71 -0.48
CA ILE A 48 1.35 4.79 -1.39
C ILE A 48 0.78 4.58 -2.79
N PHE A 49 0.88 3.36 -3.33
CA PHE A 49 0.57 3.10 -4.75
C PHE A 49 -0.76 2.37 -4.98
N ILE A 50 -1.23 1.60 -4.00
CA ILE A 50 -2.34 0.65 -4.19
C ILE A 50 -3.56 1.07 -3.38
N LYS A 51 -3.37 1.48 -2.12
CA LYS A 51 -4.48 1.82 -1.24
C LYS A 51 -5.18 3.09 -1.72
N THR A 52 -6.46 2.94 -2.01
CA THR A 52 -7.34 4.01 -2.47
C THR A 52 -8.69 3.88 -1.77
N PRO A 53 -9.51 4.95 -1.72
CA PRO A 53 -10.86 4.85 -1.16
C PRO A 53 -11.72 3.77 -1.83
N LYS A 54 -11.47 3.51 -3.13
CA LYS A 54 -12.14 2.45 -3.88
C LYS A 54 -11.71 1.07 -3.39
N TYR A 55 -10.41 0.87 -3.15
CA TYR A 55 -9.88 -0.35 -2.57
C TYR A 55 -10.44 -0.59 -1.16
N ASP A 56 -10.41 0.40 -0.26
CA ASP A 56 -10.89 0.27 1.12
C ASP A 56 -12.37 -0.11 1.17
N LYS A 57 -13.20 0.54 0.34
CA LYS A 57 -14.63 0.23 0.23
C LYS A 57 -14.86 -1.22 -0.22
N MET A 58 -14.15 -1.66 -1.26
CA MET A 58 -14.31 -3.01 -1.81
C MET A 58 -13.82 -4.08 -0.81
N LYS A 59 -12.70 -3.82 -0.13
CA LYS A 59 -12.15 -4.69 0.91
C LYS A 59 -13.14 -4.86 2.08
N ALA A 60 -13.73 -3.75 2.55
CA ALA A 60 -14.74 -3.80 3.60
C ALA A 60 -16.01 -4.56 3.17
N GLN A 61 -16.46 -4.38 1.93
CA GLN A 61 -17.60 -5.14 1.39
C GLN A 61 -17.30 -6.64 1.35
N LEU A 62 -16.11 -7.02 0.91
CA LEU A 62 -15.67 -8.41 0.86
C LEU A 62 -15.58 -9.03 2.25
N ASP A 63 -15.08 -8.30 3.25
CA ASP A 63 -15.02 -8.75 4.64
C ASP A 63 -16.43 -8.90 5.26
N ILE A 64 -17.41 -8.08 4.87
CA ILE A 64 -18.81 -8.23 5.27
C ILE A 64 -19.41 -9.51 4.67
N HIS A 65 -19.26 -9.73 3.36
CA HIS A 65 -19.78 -10.94 2.70
C HIS A 65 -19.12 -12.23 3.22
N LEU A 66 -17.82 -12.21 3.54
CA LEU A 66 -17.14 -13.33 4.21
C LEU A 66 -17.78 -13.67 5.56
N ASN A 67 -18.15 -12.65 6.35
CA ASN A 67 -18.84 -12.86 7.62
C ASN A 67 -20.28 -13.37 7.44
N GLU A 68 -20.99 -12.93 6.40
CA GLU A 68 -22.33 -13.41 6.08
C GLU A 68 -22.32 -14.90 5.65
N LEU A 69 -21.33 -15.30 4.83
CA LEU A 69 -21.10 -16.70 4.46
C LEU A 69 -20.92 -17.59 5.70
N LYS A 70 -20.21 -17.11 6.72
CA LYS A 70 -20.02 -17.84 7.98
C LYS A 70 -21.33 -18.04 8.73
N LYS A 71 -22.16 -17.00 8.81
CA LYS A 71 -23.46 -17.04 9.51
C LYS A 71 -24.48 -17.98 8.87
N LEU A 72 -24.46 -18.15 7.55
CA LEU A 72 -25.37 -19.06 6.85
C LEU A 72 -25.24 -20.52 7.35
N MET A 73 -24.05 -20.89 7.83
CA MET A 73 -23.71 -22.23 8.28
C MET A 73 -23.55 -22.33 9.81
N GLU A 74 -23.90 -21.28 10.55
CA GLU A 74 -23.91 -21.31 12.02
C GLU A 74 -25.01 -22.23 12.59
N GLN A 75 -24.75 -22.72 13.80
CA GLN A 75 -25.25 -23.95 14.42
C GLN A 75 -26.77 -24.15 14.39
N ASP A 76 -27.20 -25.16 13.65
CA ASP A 76 -28.52 -25.76 13.80
C ASP A 76 -28.47 -26.86 14.86
N THR A 77 -29.10 -26.62 16.02
CA THR A 77 -29.08 -27.55 17.14
C THR A 77 -29.75 -28.90 16.84
N GLU A 78 -30.67 -28.94 15.89
CA GLU A 78 -31.32 -30.19 15.47
C GLU A 78 -30.35 -31.05 14.66
N ILE A 79 -29.62 -30.44 13.72
CA ILE A 79 -28.59 -31.12 12.90
C ILE A 79 -27.48 -31.69 13.78
N ILE A 80 -27.01 -30.92 14.78
CA ILE A 80 -25.94 -31.38 15.70
C ILE A 80 -26.41 -32.61 16.49
N LYS A 81 -27.61 -32.57 17.09
CA LYS A 81 -28.16 -33.69 17.86
C LYS A 81 -28.37 -34.94 17.00
N LEU A 82 -28.86 -34.77 15.78
CA LEU A 82 -29.03 -35.87 14.84
C LEU A 82 -27.67 -36.47 14.46
N ARG A 83 -26.69 -35.63 14.10
CA ARG A 83 -25.33 -36.09 13.80
C ARG A 83 -24.72 -36.88 14.95
N ASP A 84 -24.88 -36.42 16.19
CA ASP A 84 -24.32 -37.11 17.36
C ASP A 84 -24.97 -38.48 17.57
N SER A 85 -26.29 -38.56 17.36
CA SER A 85 -27.05 -39.82 17.46
C SER A 85 -26.65 -40.82 16.38
N LEU A 86 -26.51 -40.36 15.13
CA LEU A 86 -26.05 -41.17 14.00
C LEU A 86 -24.58 -41.61 14.17
N THR A 87 -23.73 -40.73 14.68
CA THR A 87 -22.31 -41.05 14.96
C THR A 87 -22.19 -42.13 16.03
N ASN A 88 -22.95 -42.01 17.13
CA ASN A 88 -23.00 -43.00 18.18
C ASN A 88 -23.48 -44.37 17.65
N LEU A 89 -24.48 -44.37 16.75
CA LEU A 89 -24.91 -45.60 16.09
C LEU A 89 -23.82 -46.17 15.18
N CYS A 90 -23.15 -45.34 14.39
CA CYS A 90 -22.07 -45.74 13.49
C CYS A 90 -20.89 -46.38 14.26
N GLU A 91 -20.47 -45.80 15.39
CA GLU A 91 -19.38 -46.33 16.23
C GLU A 91 -19.65 -47.73 16.82
N LYS A 92 -20.93 -48.09 17.00
CA LYS A 92 -21.35 -49.42 17.47
C LYS A 92 -21.26 -50.49 16.37
N PHE A 93 -21.31 -50.09 15.10
CA PHE A 93 -21.28 -50.99 13.94
C PHE A 93 -19.99 -50.79 13.12
N LYS A 94 -18.88 -51.38 13.58
CA LYS A 94 -17.61 -51.26 12.85
C LYS A 94 -17.54 -52.23 11.67
N ILE A 95 -16.96 -51.78 10.56
CA ILE A 95 -16.61 -52.63 9.41
C ILE A 95 -15.13 -53.02 9.49
N THR A 96 -14.85 -54.28 9.18
CA THR A 96 -13.48 -54.83 9.07
C THR A 96 -12.85 -54.45 7.73
N SER A 97 -11.53 -54.56 7.61
CA SER A 97 -10.79 -54.27 6.36
C SER A 97 -11.25 -55.12 5.16
N SER A 98 -11.97 -56.22 5.39
CA SER A 98 -12.54 -57.07 4.34
C SER A 98 -13.96 -56.66 3.91
N GLY A 99 -14.51 -55.57 4.45
CA GLY A 99 -15.85 -55.08 4.13
C GLY A 99 -16.99 -55.76 4.90
N ASN A 100 -16.68 -56.68 5.82
CA ASN A 100 -17.68 -57.36 6.66
C ASN A 100 -17.87 -56.67 8.01
N LEU A 101 -19.03 -56.86 8.66
CA LEU A 101 -19.25 -56.37 10.02
C LEU A 101 -18.25 -56.99 11.00
N ASP A 102 -17.68 -56.17 11.89
CA ASP A 102 -16.87 -56.66 12.99
C ASP A 102 -17.77 -57.38 13.99
N ARG A 103 -17.75 -58.71 13.94
CA ARG A 103 -18.56 -59.56 14.82
C ARG A 103 -18.15 -59.47 16.30
N ARG A 104 -17.11 -58.70 16.66
CA ARG A 104 -16.76 -58.42 18.04
C ARG A 104 -17.63 -57.30 18.59
N GLY A 105 -18.20 -57.50 19.78
CA GLY A 105 -18.99 -56.47 20.45
C GLY A 105 -20.41 -56.33 19.90
N ALA A 106 -20.83 -55.11 19.58
CA ALA A 106 -22.24 -54.77 19.44
C ALA A 106 -22.88 -55.33 18.16
N ALA A 107 -22.20 -55.24 17.01
CA ALA A 107 -22.67 -55.85 15.77
C ALA A 107 -22.86 -57.38 15.91
N GLY A 108 -21.89 -58.08 16.53
CA GLY A 108 -22.02 -59.51 16.82
C GLY A 108 -23.15 -59.86 17.79
N SER A 109 -23.61 -58.91 18.60
CA SER A 109 -24.74 -59.10 19.52
C SER A 109 -26.09 -59.05 18.80
N VAL A 110 -26.20 -58.20 17.77
CA VAL A 110 -27.39 -58.09 16.91
C VAL A 110 -27.53 -59.29 15.98
N LEU A 111 -26.42 -59.82 15.45
CA LEU A 111 -26.46 -60.92 14.49
C LEU A 111 -26.94 -62.25 15.08
N ARG A 112 -26.97 -62.41 16.41
CA ARG A 112 -27.37 -63.67 17.05
C ARG A 112 -28.86 -63.91 16.95
N THR A 113 -29.20 -65.11 16.46
CA THR A 113 -30.59 -65.60 16.37
C THR A 113 -31.27 -65.69 17.72
N ASN A 114 -30.59 -66.22 18.74
CA ASN A 114 -31.11 -66.28 20.11
C ASN A 114 -30.66 -65.07 20.92
N ASN A 115 -31.60 -64.26 21.40
CA ASN A 115 -31.32 -62.99 22.05
C ASN A 115 -32.41 -62.57 23.06
N LEU A 116 -32.43 -61.30 23.48
CA LEU A 116 -33.41 -60.77 24.45
C LEU A 116 -34.87 -60.83 23.97
N TYR A 117 -35.08 -60.91 22.66
CA TYR A 117 -36.39 -60.92 22.01
C TYR A 117 -36.78 -62.30 21.50
N ASN A 118 -35.82 -63.08 20.98
CA ASN A 118 -35.98 -64.46 20.55
C ASN A 118 -35.37 -65.43 21.59
N ILE A 119 -36.23 -65.91 22.50
CA ILE A 119 -35.83 -66.75 23.63
C ILE A 119 -35.91 -68.23 23.24
N PRO A 120 -34.84 -69.02 23.43
CA PRO A 120 -34.87 -70.46 23.18
C PRO A 120 -36.03 -71.15 23.91
N SER A 121 -36.66 -72.12 23.26
CA SER A 121 -37.82 -72.83 23.80
C SER A 121 -37.57 -73.43 25.20
N GLU A 122 -36.33 -73.87 25.45
CA GLU A 122 -35.86 -74.47 26.70
C GLU A 122 -35.75 -73.46 27.85
N LEU A 123 -35.62 -72.17 27.52
CA LEU A 123 -35.45 -71.06 28.46
C LEU A 123 -36.71 -70.20 28.61
N LYS A 124 -37.82 -70.60 27.98
CA LYS A 124 -39.08 -69.84 27.97
C LYS A 124 -39.63 -69.55 29.38
N ASN A 125 -39.32 -70.38 30.38
CA ASN A 125 -39.68 -70.13 31.78
C ASN A 125 -38.97 -68.91 32.40
N TYR A 126 -37.96 -68.36 31.76
CA TYR A 126 -37.26 -67.14 32.19
C TYR A 126 -37.73 -65.88 31.44
N GLU A 127 -38.73 -66.00 30.56
CA GLU A 127 -39.20 -64.92 29.69
C GLU A 127 -39.59 -63.64 30.45
N CYS A 128 -40.26 -63.77 31.60
CA CYS A 128 -40.64 -62.64 32.44
C CYS A 128 -39.45 -61.82 32.96
N PHE A 129 -38.28 -62.44 33.14
CA PHE A 129 -37.06 -61.77 33.56
C PHE A 129 -36.25 -61.24 32.37
N ILE A 130 -36.17 -62.02 31.29
CA ILE A 130 -35.41 -61.64 30.08
C ILE A 130 -36.05 -60.43 29.38
N ARG A 131 -37.39 -60.36 29.35
CA ARG A 131 -38.14 -59.25 28.73
C ARG A 131 -38.30 -58.02 29.63
N ASN A 132 -37.96 -58.10 30.92
CA ASN A 132 -38.05 -56.95 31.82
C ASN A 132 -36.95 -55.92 31.48
N ARG A 133 -37.30 -54.87 30.73
CA ARG A 133 -36.32 -53.89 30.24
C ARG A 133 -35.56 -53.16 31.35
N ASP A 134 -36.12 -53.05 32.55
CA ASP A 134 -35.51 -52.33 33.66
C ASP A 134 -34.44 -53.15 34.36
N THR A 135 -34.62 -54.48 34.45
CA THR A 135 -33.78 -55.36 35.28
C THR A 135 -33.09 -56.49 34.52
N ASN A 136 -33.40 -56.71 33.24
CA ASN A 136 -32.94 -57.88 32.49
C ASN A 136 -31.41 -58.03 32.45
N ILE A 137 -30.65 -56.95 32.26
CA ILE A 137 -29.19 -57.02 32.14
C ILE A 137 -28.54 -57.45 33.46
N ASP A 138 -28.96 -56.85 34.56
CA ASP A 138 -28.44 -57.20 35.89
C ASP A 138 -28.91 -58.60 36.30
N TRP A 139 -30.15 -58.97 35.94
CA TRP A 139 -30.66 -60.31 36.15
C TRP A 139 -29.88 -61.37 35.36
N ILE A 140 -29.55 -61.11 34.09
CA ILE A 140 -28.70 -62.00 33.27
C ILE A 140 -27.31 -62.14 33.87
N ALA A 141 -26.73 -61.04 34.36
CA ALA A 141 -25.43 -61.06 35.02
C ALA A 141 -25.48 -61.92 36.29
N TRP A 142 -26.49 -61.70 37.12
CA TRP A 142 -26.73 -62.46 38.34
C TRP A 142 -26.97 -63.94 38.06
N LYS A 143 -27.79 -64.30 37.05
CA LYS A 143 -28.11 -65.69 36.71
C LYS A 143 -26.88 -66.46 36.21
N ASN A 144 -25.98 -65.78 35.50
CA ASN A 144 -24.69 -66.34 35.09
C ASN A 144 -23.73 -66.52 36.28
N GLN A 145 -23.68 -65.54 37.20
CA GLN A 145 -22.87 -65.65 38.42
C GLN A 145 -23.38 -66.74 39.37
N GLY A 146 -24.69 -66.96 39.39
CA GLY A 146 -25.37 -67.97 40.19
C GLY A 146 -24.79 -69.39 40.03
N ASN A 147 -24.20 -69.69 38.86
CA ASN A 147 -23.56 -70.98 38.58
C ASN A 147 -22.44 -71.33 39.57
N LYS A 148 -21.77 -70.32 40.16
CA LYS A 148 -20.71 -70.55 41.15
C LYS A 148 -21.22 -71.21 42.44
N PHE A 149 -22.53 -71.15 42.67
CA PHE A 149 -23.18 -71.68 43.87
C PHE A 149 -23.90 -73.01 43.59
N ASP A 150 -23.86 -73.53 42.36
CA ASP A 150 -24.43 -74.83 41.97
C ASP A 150 -23.45 -75.99 42.29
N THR A 151 -23.03 -76.08 43.56
CA THR A 151 -22.05 -77.07 44.05
C THR A 151 -22.71 -78.23 44.79
N VAL A 152 -23.94 -78.03 45.23
CA VAL A 152 -24.81 -79.00 45.88
C VAL A 152 -26.11 -78.89 45.09
N ASP A 153 -26.71 -79.98 44.62
CA ASP A 153 -27.88 -80.01 43.70
C ASP A 153 -29.18 -79.42 44.33
N LYS A 154 -29.09 -78.23 44.92
CA LYS A 154 -30.09 -77.47 45.66
C LYS A 154 -30.05 -76.02 45.22
N CYS A 155 -31.22 -75.39 45.17
CA CYS A 155 -31.37 -73.98 44.83
C CYS A 155 -30.74 -73.09 45.91
N PRO A 156 -29.86 -72.14 45.56
CA PRO A 156 -29.22 -71.24 46.53
C PRO A 156 -30.18 -70.22 47.17
N PHE A 157 -31.42 -70.11 46.69
CA PHE A 157 -32.43 -69.18 47.23
C PHE A 157 -33.43 -69.83 48.19
N CYS A 158 -33.91 -71.04 47.88
CA CYS A 158 -34.93 -71.73 48.68
C CYS A 158 -34.46 -73.07 49.28
N ALA A 159 -33.22 -73.50 49.00
CA ALA A 159 -32.63 -74.76 49.44
C ALA A 159 -33.37 -76.05 48.98
N GLU A 160 -34.32 -75.94 48.06
CA GLU A 160 -35.01 -77.08 47.43
C GLU A 160 -34.15 -77.76 46.37
N ASN A 161 -34.40 -79.05 46.10
CA ASN A 161 -33.67 -79.80 45.08
C ASN A 161 -33.90 -79.21 43.69
N LEU A 162 -32.83 -79.10 42.91
CA LEU A 162 -32.90 -78.59 41.54
C LEU A 162 -33.54 -79.62 40.59
N PRO A 163 -34.37 -79.19 39.63
CA PRO A 163 -34.97 -80.11 38.67
C PRO A 163 -33.91 -80.76 37.78
N PRO A 164 -34.12 -81.98 37.27
CA PRO A 164 -33.15 -82.67 36.41
C PRO A 164 -32.73 -81.90 35.15
N THR A 165 -33.58 -80.97 34.69
CA THR A 165 -33.34 -80.11 33.53
C THR A 165 -32.48 -78.89 33.84
N HIS A 166 -32.15 -78.62 35.12
CA HIS A 166 -31.45 -77.41 35.57
C HIS A 166 -30.11 -77.21 34.88
N ARG A 167 -29.22 -78.21 34.95
CA ARG A 167 -27.87 -78.12 34.36
C ARG A 167 -27.91 -77.85 32.86
N LYS A 168 -28.80 -78.55 32.14
CA LYS A 168 -29.00 -78.33 30.69
C LYS A 168 -29.51 -76.91 30.41
N LYS A 169 -30.49 -76.41 31.18
CA LYS A 169 -30.97 -75.02 31.05
C LYS A 169 -29.89 -74.00 31.38
N GLN A 170 -29.04 -74.26 32.37
CA GLN A 170 -27.94 -73.38 32.75
C GLN A 170 -26.86 -73.32 31.66
N GLU A 171 -26.53 -74.46 31.05
CA GLU A 171 -25.59 -74.52 29.93
C GLU A 171 -26.12 -73.76 28.71
N ILE A 172 -27.40 -73.97 28.35
CA ILE A 172 -28.05 -73.23 27.27
C ILE A 172 -28.07 -71.73 27.60
N PHE A 173 -28.46 -71.36 28.82
CA PHE A 173 -28.52 -69.96 29.25
C PHE A 173 -27.16 -69.26 29.16
N SER A 174 -26.10 -69.86 29.68
CA SER A 174 -24.76 -69.25 29.69
C SER A 174 -24.12 -69.14 28.30
N LYS A 175 -24.47 -70.05 27.37
CA LYS A 175 -24.08 -69.95 25.95
C LYS A 175 -24.87 -68.86 25.22
N THR A 176 -26.16 -68.73 25.49
CA THR A 176 -27.06 -67.76 24.81
C THR A 176 -26.89 -66.34 25.35
N TYR A 177 -26.93 -66.14 26.66
CA TYR A 177 -27.03 -64.84 27.31
C TYR A 177 -25.73 -64.46 28.04
N LYS A 178 -24.96 -63.54 27.46
CA LYS A 178 -23.87 -62.84 28.16
C LYS A 178 -24.30 -61.42 28.51
N LYS A 179 -23.81 -60.88 29.64
CA LYS A 179 -24.12 -59.50 30.08
C LYS A 179 -23.78 -58.49 28.99
N ALA A 180 -22.56 -58.54 28.46
CA ALA A 180 -22.08 -57.61 27.44
C ALA A 180 -22.92 -57.68 26.16
N ASP A 181 -23.19 -58.89 25.66
CA ASP A 181 -23.97 -59.07 24.43
C ASP A 181 -25.41 -58.56 24.58
N SER A 182 -26.03 -58.82 25.73
CA SER A 182 -27.39 -58.39 26.04
C SER A 182 -27.49 -56.87 26.20
N GLN A 183 -26.49 -56.26 26.87
CA GLN A 183 -26.39 -54.82 27.03
C GLN A 183 -26.20 -54.12 25.67
N ASN A 184 -25.28 -54.62 24.85
CA ASN A 184 -25.04 -54.08 23.51
C ASN A 184 -26.30 -54.12 22.62
N LEU A 185 -27.04 -55.23 22.65
CA LEU A 185 -28.29 -55.36 21.91
C LEU A 185 -29.35 -54.37 22.40
N LYS A 186 -29.47 -54.20 23.73
CA LYS A 186 -30.38 -53.22 24.32
C LYS A 186 -30.03 -51.81 23.85
N GLU A 187 -28.77 -51.40 23.97
CA GLU A 187 -28.28 -50.08 23.55
C GLU A 187 -28.53 -49.81 22.06
N ILE A 188 -28.22 -50.76 21.17
CA ILE A 188 -28.47 -50.60 19.73
C ILE A 188 -29.96 -50.44 19.46
N VAL A 189 -30.81 -51.28 20.06
CA VAL A 189 -32.26 -51.19 19.85
C VAL A 189 -32.80 -49.86 20.37
N ASP A 190 -32.33 -49.38 21.53
CA ASP A 190 -32.74 -48.10 22.09
C ASP A 190 -32.28 -46.93 21.18
N LEU A 191 -31.07 -46.97 20.63
CA LEU A 191 -30.59 -46.01 19.64
C LEU A 191 -31.43 -46.03 18.35
N LEU A 192 -31.72 -47.21 17.80
CA LEU A 192 -32.59 -47.34 16.63
C LEU A 192 -33.98 -46.77 16.90
N ASN A 193 -34.58 -47.06 18.06
CA ASN A 193 -35.88 -46.48 18.43
C ASN A 193 -35.81 -44.95 18.54
N SER A 194 -34.72 -44.38 19.06
CA SER A 194 -34.55 -42.91 19.09
C SER A 194 -34.39 -42.28 17.71
N LEU A 195 -34.01 -43.07 16.71
CA LEU A 195 -33.86 -42.65 15.32
C LEU A 195 -35.07 -43.01 14.45
N GLN A 196 -36.13 -43.56 15.03
CA GLN A 196 -37.29 -44.07 14.31
C GLN A 196 -37.90 -43.02 13.36
N ASP A 197 -38.01 -41.78 13.80
CA ASP A 197 -38.61 -40.69 13.03
C ASP A 197 -37.75 -40.26 11.81
N TYR A 198 -36.48 -40.67 11.77
CA TYR A 198 -35.54 -40.37 10.69
C TYR A 198 -35.34 -41.55 9.72
N ILE A 199 -35.93 -42.71 10.00
CA ILE A 199 -35.82 -43.93 9.20
C ILE A 199 -37.16 -44.19 8.52
N ASN A 200 -37.13 -44.62 7.26
CA ASN A 200 -38.32 -44.99 6.51
C ASN A 200 -39.13 -46.04 7.31
N PRO A 201 -40.44 -45.82 7.55
CA PRO A 201 -41.24 -46.68 8.42
C PRO A 201 -41.20 -48.16 8.04
N ASP A 202 -41.23 -48.48 6.75
CA ASP A 202 -41.19 -49.86 6.27
C ASP A 202 -39.82 -50.50 6.52
N LYS A 203 -38.76 -49.73 6.33
CA LYS A 203 -37.38 -50.18 6.58
C LYS A 203 -37.11 -50.34 8.07
N PHE A 204 -37.61 -49.43 8.90
CA PHE A 204 -37.53 -49.52 10.35
C PHE A 204 -38.24 -50.78 10.85
N ASN A 205 -39.48 -51.01 10.41
CA ASN A 205 -40.24 -52.21 10.76
C ASN A 205 -39.53 -53.49 10.32
N MET A 206 -38.97 -53.52 9.10
CA MET A 206 -38.19 -54.64 8.59
C MET A 206 -36.93 -54.89 9.45
N LEU A 207 -36.18 -53.85 9.77
CA LEU A 207 -34.98 -53.91 10.61
C LEU A 207 -35.31 -54.45 12.01
N MET A 208 -36.33 -53.88 12.65
CA MET A 208 -36.76 -54.29 13.98
C MET A 208 -37.30 -55.73 14.00
N LYS A 209 -37.98 -56.16 12.94
CA LYS A 209 -38.40 -57.56 12.76
C LYS A 209 -37.21 -58.50 12.69
N TYR A 210 -36.22 -58.20 11.85
CA TYR A 210 -35.04 -59.04 11.68
C TYR A 210 -34.19 -59.16 12.95
N ILE A 211 -34.15 -58.11 13.79
CA ILE A 211 -33.44 -58.14 15.09
C ILE A 211 -34.22 -58.95 16.14
N LYS A 212 -35.56 -58.88 16.12
CA LYS A 212 -36.42 -59.41 17.20
C LYS A 212 -36.93 -60.83 16.97
N GLU A 213 -36.97 -61.29 15.72
CA GLU A 213 -37.50 -62.61 15.33
C GLU A 213 -36.38 -63.58 14.93
N ASP A 214 -36.72 -64.85 14.72
CA ASP A 214 -35.80 -65.87 14.25
C ASP A 214 -35.46 -65.67 12.76
N THR A 215 -34.49 -64.79 12.50
CA THR A 215 -34.01 -64.44 11.16
C THR A 215 -32.58 -64.97 10.96
N PRO A 216 -32.25 -65.59 9.79
CA PRO A 216 -30.89 -66.04 9.50
C PRO A 216 -29.86 -64.91 9.62
N GLU A 217 -28.73 -65.17 10.30
CA GLU A 217 -27.70 -64.15 10.58
C GLU A 217 -27.23 -63.39 9.33
N LYS A 218 -27.08 -64.08 8.19
CA LYS A 218 -26.66 -63.47 6.91
C LYS A 218 -27.64 -62.40 6.40
N ASN A 219 -28.93 -62.56 6.66
CA ASN A 219 -29.94 -61.59 6.25
C ASN A 219 -29.86 -60.33 7.12
N ILE A 220 -29.64 -60.51 8.43
CA ILE A 220 -29.42 -59.41 9.38
C ILE A 220 -28.13 -58.65 9.00
N GLU A 221 -27.05 -59.39 8.71
CA GLU A 221 -25.75 -58.83 8.30
C GLU A 221 -25.86 -57.99 7.03
N MET A 222 -26.57 -58.48 5.99
CA MET A 222 -26.77 -57.74 4.74
C MET A 222 -27.54 -56.43 4.94
N VAL A 223 -28.60 -56.45 5.75
CA VAL A 223 -29.40 -55.25 6.07
C VAL A 223 -28.58 -54.24 6.87
N MET A 224 -27.84 -54.71 7.88
CA MET A 224 -27.00 -53.86 8.70
C MET A 224 -25.85 -53.23 7.91
N LEU A 225 -25.25 -53.94 6.95
CA LEU A 225 -24.23 -53.38 6.06
C LEU A 225 -24.78 -52.24 5.18
N LYS A 226 -26.00 -52.39 4.65
CA LYS A 226 -26.66 -51.32 3.89
C LYS A 226 -26.95 -50.10 4.75
N LEU A 227 -27.55 -50.32 5.94
CA LEU A 227 -27.82 -49.25 6.90
C LEU A 227 -26.53 -48.52 7.30
N HIS A 228 -25.44 -49.25 7.52
CA HIS A 228 -24.15 -48.66 7.86
C HIS A 228 -23.58 -47.79 6.74
N GLY A 229 -23.67 -48.21 5.48
CA GLY A 229 -23.21 -47.41 4.35
C GLY A 229 -23.93 -46.06 4.24
N GLU A 230 -25.25 -46.06 4.47
CA GLU A 230 -26.03 -44.82 4.51
C GLU A 230 -25.72 -43.96 5.75
N LEU A 231 -25.57 -44.59 6.92
CA LEU A 231 -25.15 -43.93 8.15
C LEU A 231 -23.83 -43.18 7.96
N ASP A 232 -22.82 -43.88 7.42
CA ASP A 232 -21.47 -43.33 7.23
C ASP A 232 -21.49 -42.13 6.27
N LEU A 233 -22.21 -42.25 5.15
CA LEU A 233 -22.39 -41.15 4.20
C LEU A 233 -23.09 -39.95 4.85
N LEU A 234 -24.18 -40.16 5.59
CA LEU A 234 -24.94 -39.08 6.21
C LEU A 234 -24.14 -38.37 7.32
N VAL A 235 -23.39 -39.13 8.12
CA VAL A 235 -22.46 -38.61 9.13
C VAL A 235 -21.35 -37.79 8.48
N ASP A 236 -20.75 -38.27 7.39
CA ASP A 236 -19.75 -37.51 6.62
C ASP A 236 -20.32 -36.18 6.13
N LYS A 237 -21.52 -36.19 5.52
CA LYS A 237 -22.19 -34.95 5.07
C LYS A 237 -22.43 -33.97 6.21
N PHE A 238 -22.99 -34.40 7.34
CA PHE A 238 -23.19 -33.53 8.48
C PHE A 238 -21.88 -33.00 9.08
N ASN A 239 -20.82 -33.82 9.10
CA ASN A 239 -19.50 -33.37 9.54
C ASN A 239 -18.92 -32.30 8.61
N ASN A 240 -19.05 -32.47 7.30
CA ASN A 240 -18.60 -31.46 6.33
C ASN A 240 -19.33 -30.12 6.54
N ILE A 241 -20.64 -30.16 6.78
CA ILE A 241 -21.48 -28.98 7.09
C ILE A 241 -21.01 -28.29 8.37
N ILE A 242 -20.87 -29.04 9.47
CA ILE A 242 -20.46 -28.49 10.77
C ILE A 242 -19.03 -27.94 10.72
N ASN A 243 -18.12 -28.64 10.04
CA ASN A 243 -16.73 -28.21 9.91
C ASN A 243 -16.62 -26.93 9.08
N PHE A 244 -17.43 -26.79 8.02
CA PHE A 244 -17.48 -25.57 7.22
C PHE A 244 -17.98 -24.38 8.06
N GLY A 245 -19.05 -24.55 8.83
CA GLY A 245 -19.59 -23.48 9.69
C GLY A 245 -18.62 -22.99 10.77
N ASN A 246 -17.73 -23.88 11.26
CA ASN A 246 -16.72 -23.54 12.27
C ASN A 246 -15.41 -23.00 11.67
N LYS A 247 -15.26 -23.02 10.34
CA LYS A 247 -14.01 -22.61 9.67
C LYS A 247 -13.89 -21.09 9.65
N ASN A 248 -12.68 -20.60 9.91
CA ASN A 248 -12.33 -19.21 9.58
C ASN A 248 -11.92 -19.16 8.11
N ILE A 249 -12.73 -18.52 7.27
CA ILE A 249 -12.47 -18.40 5.84
C ILE A 249 -11.57 -17.18 5.60
N ALA A 250 -10.35 -17.42 5.14
CA ALA A 250 -9.47 -16.36 4.67
C ALA A 250 -9.63 -16.16 3.16
N ILE A 251 -9.23 -14.98 2.67
CA ILE A 251 -9.27 -14.63 1.25
C ILE A 251 -8.47 -15.64 0.39
N ALA A 252 -7.36 -16.15 0.92
CA ALA A 252 -6.53 -17.15 0.24
C ALA A 252 -7.25 -18.49 0.00
N ASP A 253 -8.27 -18.81 0.81
CA ASP A 253 -8.97 -20.10 0.75
C ASP A 253 -10.10 -20.12 -0.28
N ILE A 254 -10.52 -18.96 -0.80
CA ILE A 254 -11.74 -18.80 -1.63
C ILE A 254 -11.75 -19.72 -2.86
N SER A 255 -10.59 -20.00 -3.46
CA SER A 255 -10.49 -20.89 -4.61
C SER A 255 -10.83 -22.34 -4.30
N ALA A 256 -10.60 -22.81 -3.07
CA ALA A 256 -10.84 -24.19 -2.64
C ALA A 256 -12.23 -24.40 -2.01
N LEU A 257 -13.04 -23.34 -1.88
CA LEU A 257 -14.34 -23.42 -1.23
C LEU A 257 -15.41 -24.12 -2.10
N ASP A 258 -15.31 -24.08 -3.44
CA ASP A 258 -16.32 -24.73 -4.31
C ASP A 258 -16.42 -26.22 -4.02
N ASP A 259 -15.27 -26.91 -4.00
CA ASP A 259 -15.24 -28.36 -3.76
C ASP A 259 -15.77 -28.71 -2.37
N GLN A 260 -15.47 -27.87 -1.37
CA GLN A 260 -15.97 -28.05 -0.01
C GLN A 260 -17.49 -27.87 0.06
N VAL A 261 -18.02 -26.86 -0.63
CA VAL A 261 -19.47 -26.59 -0.69
C VAL A 261 -20.21 -27.68 -1.46
N ASN A 262 -19.67 -28.13 -2.59
CA ASN A 262 -20.25 -29.22 -3.37
C ASN A 262 -20.30 -30.53 -2.58
N ASN A 263 -19.31 -30.78 -1.71
CA ASN A 263 -19.28 -31.98 -0.88
C ASN A 263 -20.30 -31.98 0.27
N MET A 264 -20.96 -30.86 0.57
CA MET A 264 -21.99 -30.76 1.62
C MET A 264 -23.39 -31.18 1.16
N GLU A 265 -23.64 -31.26 -0.15
CA GLU A 265 -24.93 -31.63 -0.71
C GLU A 265 -25.31 -33.08 -0.32
N ILE A 266 -26.57 -33.28 0.09
CA ILE A 266 -27.06 -34.57 0.58
C ILE A 266 -27.96 -35.21 -0.49
N PRO A 267 -27.45 -36.14 -1.29
CA PRO A 267 -28.20 -36.67 -2.41
C PRO A 267 -29.23 -37.72 -1.93
N LYS A 268 -30.46 -37.27 -1.67
CA LYS A 268 -31.61 -38.10 -1.24
C LYS A 268 -31.74 -39.47 -1.94
N PRO A 269 -31.52 -39.60 -3.27
CA PRO A 269 -31.68 -40.88 -3.96
C PRO A 269 -30.73 -42.01 -3.50
N PHE A 270 -29.66 -41.70 -2.76
CA PHE A 270 -28.73 -42.71 -2.24
C PHE A 270 -29.17 -43.29 -0.88
N PHE A 271 -30.23 -42.79 -0.27
CA PHE A 271 -30.72 -43.26 1.03
C PHE A 271 -31.99 -44.12 0.85
N GLU A 272 -31.86 -45.42 1.14
CA GLU A 272 -32.96 -46.39 1.17
C GLU A 272 -33.57 -46.51 2.58
N TYR A 273 -32.75 -46.42 3.65
CA TYR A 273 -33.17 -46.50 5.05
C TYR A 273 -33.50 -45.14 5.64
N PHE A 274 -32.65 -44.13 5.45
CA PHE A 274 -32.92 -42.78 5.96
C PHE A 274 -33.84 -42.03 4.99
N GLY A 275 -35.11 -41.86 5.37
CA GLY A 275 -36.10 -41.19 4.54
C GLY A 275 -37.45 -41.08 5.24
N GLY A 276 -38.25 -40.09 4.86
CA GLY A 276 -39.50 -39.75 5.53
C GLY A 276 -39.56 -38.26 5.88
N GLU A 277 -40.76 -37.78 6.19
CA GLU A 277 -41.08 -36.35 6.29
C GLU A 277 -40.11 -35.55 7.18
N HIS A 278 -39.69 -36.12 8.32
CA HIS A 278 -38.80 -35.42 9.25
C HIS A 278 -37.38 -35.26 8.72
N ILE A 279 -36.72 -36.34 8.31
CA ILE A 279 -35.34 -36.27 7.78
C ILE A 279 -35.29 -35.58 6.42
N ASP A 280 -36.30 -35.78 5.58
CA ASP A 280 -36.40 -35.09 4.28
C ASP A 280 -36.49 -33.58 4.46
N GLY A 281 -37.26 -33.12 5.45
CA GLY A 281 -37.33 -31.70 5.82
C GLY A 281 -36.04 -31.15 6.43
N ILE A 282 -35.23 -31.96 7.10
CA ILE A 282 -33.88 -31.55 7.54
C ILE A 282 -32.95 -31.42 6.33
N ILE A 283 -32.95 -32.41 5.44
CA ILE A 283 -32.12 -32.43 4.24
C ILE A 283 -32.47 -31.24 3.32
N ASP A 284 -33.75 -30.96 3.08
CA ASP A 284 -34.17 -29.84 2.23
C ASP A 284 -33.68 -28.50 2.79
N ARG A 285 -33.77 -28.29 4.11
CA ARG A 285 -33.25 -27.06 4.74
C ARG A 285 -31.74 -26.93 4.62
N ILE A 286 -31.01 -28.04 4.61
CA ILE A 286 -29.55 -28.06 4.43
C ILE A 286 -29.22 -27.74 2.97
N ASP A 287 -29.84 -28.43 2.02
CA ASP A 287 -29.56 -28.25 0.60
C ASP A 287 -29.94 -26.82 0.16
N ASP A 288 -31.03 -26.24 0.69
CA ASP A 288 -31.38 -24.83 0.50
C ASP A 288 -30.28 -23.86 1.02
N LYS A 289 -29.66 -24.19 2.17
CA LYS A 289 -28.54 -23.40 2.72
C LYS A 289 -27.29 -23.58 1.85
N VAL A 290 -26.99 -24.78 1.39
CA VAL A 290 -25.86 -25.09 0.50
C VAL A 290 -26.01 -24.34 -0.82
N GLU A 291 -27.22 -24.29 -1.39
CA GLU A 291 -27.47 -23.56 -2.64
C GLU A 291 -27.32 -22.05 -2.46
N LYS A 292 -27.82 -21.48 -1.36
CA LYS A 292 -27.56 -20.07 -1.01
C LYS A 292 -26.06 -19.80 -0.85
N LEU A 293 -25.34 -20.72 -0.21
CA LEU A 293 -23.90 -20.63 0.00
C LEU A 293 -23.13 -20.65 -1.34
N LYS A 294 -23.51 -21.50 -2.29
CA LYS A 294 -22.95 -21.53 -3.66
C LYS A 294 -23.12 -20.17 -4.36
N ASN A 295 -24.32 -19.59 -4.28
CA ASN A 295 -24.62 -18.30 -4.90
C ASN A 295 -23.82 -17.14 -4.28
N GLU A 296 -23.71 -17.07 -2.95
CA GLU A 296 -22.90 -16.06 -2.28
C GLU A 296 -21.39 -16.26 -2.54
N LEU A 297 -20.91 -17.50 -2.62
CA LEU A 297 -19.53 -17.80 -2.97
C LEU A 297 -19.17 -17.32 -4.39
N ALA A 298 -20.08 -17.49 -5.35
CA ALA A 298 -19.89 -17.00 -6.72
C ALA A 298 -19.80 -15.46 -6.77
N LYS A 299 -20.64 -14.77 -5.97
CA LYS A 299 -20.59 -13.30 -5.81
C LYS A 299 -19.26 -12.85 -5.18
N LEU A 300 -18.83 -13.51 -4.10
CA LEU A 300 -17.56 -13.25 -3.44
C LEU A 300 -16.36 -13.40 -4.39
N LYS A 301 -16.36 -14.43 -5.23
CA LYS A 301 -15.31 -14.65 -6.24
C LYS A 301 -15.23 -13.53 -7.26
N ARG A 302 -16.38 -13.01 -7.69
CA ARG A 302 -16.43 -11.86 -8.61
C ARG A 302 -15.83 -10.62 -7.95
N GLU A 303 -16.24 -10.31 -6.73
CA GLU A 303 -15.73 -9.17 -5.95
C GLU A 303 -14.23 -9.28 -5.68
N MET A 304 -13.73 -10.49 -5.37
CA MET A 304 -12.30 -10.75 -5.23
C MET A 304 -11.54 -10.53 -6.54
N GLY A 305 -12.11 -10.96 -7.68
CA GLY A 305 -11.56 -10.71 -9.01
C GLY A 305 -11.50 -9.22 -9.34
N GLU A 306 -12.57 -8.47 -9.01
CA GLU A 306 -12.61 -7.02 -9.16
C GLU A 306 -11.57 -6.32 -8.28
N LEU A 307 -11.41 -6.73 -7.02
CA LEU A 307 -10.39 -6.21 -6.11
C LEU A 307 -8.98 -6.45 -6.65
N LYS A 308 -8.68 -7.66 -7.14
CA LYS A 308 -7.41 -7.97 -7.82
C LYS A 308 -7.19 -7.07 -9.04
N GLY A 309 -8.24 -6.85 -9.84
CA GLY A 309 -8.21 -5.93 -10.97
C GLY A 309 -7.90 -4.48 -10.57
N ILE A 310 -8.47 -3.99 -9.47
CA ILE A 310 -8.18 -2.65 -8.93
C ILE A 310 -6.73 -2.53 -8.47
N ILE A 311 -6.21 -3.55 -7.76
CA ILE A 311 -4.82 -3.59 -7.30
C ILE A 311 -3.88 -3.54 -8.50
N GLN A 312 -4.06 -4.45 -9.47
CA GLN A 312 -3.21 -4.52 -10.66
C GLN A 312 -3.31 -3.27 -11.52
N GLY A 313 -4.51 -2.71 -11.67
CA GLY A 313 -4.73 -1.45 -12.38
C GLY A 313 -3.96 -0.30 -11.72
N SER A 314 -4.03 -0.18 -10.40
CA SER A 314 -3.32 0.86 -9.63
C SER A 314 -1.80 0.73 -9.75
N ILE A 315 -1.28 -0.50 -9.73
CA ILE A 315 0.14 -0.80 -9.94
C ILE A 315 0.58 -0.39 -11.34
N ASN A 316 -0.13 -0.86 -12.36
CA ASN A 316 0.22 -0.59 -13.76
C ASN A 316 0.18 0.91 -14.08
N GLU A 317 -0.84 1.61 -13.58
CA GLU A 317 -0.95 3.07 -13.73
C GLU A 317 0.20 3.81 -13.04
N SER A 318 0.54 3.41 -11.80
CA SER A 318 1.59 4.07 -11.02
C SER A 318 2.98 3.83 -11.62
N GLN A 319 3.29 2.57 -11.95
CA GLN A 319 4.55 2.21 -12.60
C GLN A 319 4.71 2.92 -13.94
N LYS A 320 3.67 2.92 -14.78
CA LYS A 320 3.72 3.59 -16.08
C LYS A 320 4.01 5.08 -15.90
N ASP A 321 3.27 5.76 -15.03
CA ASP A 321 3.42 7.19 -14.80
C ASP A 321 4.82 7.56 -14.26
N ILE A 322 5.33 6.79 -13.30
CA ILE A 322 6.68 7.00 -12.74
C ILE A 322 7.75 6.72 -13.80
N ASN A 323 7.64 5.61 -14.53
CA ASN A 323 8.64 5.23 -15.54
C ASN A 323 8.63 6.15 -16.75
N ASP A 324 7.46 6.63 -17.18
CA ASP A 324 7.34 7.65 -18.23
C ASP A 324 7.99 8.97 -17.78
N PHE A 325 7.85 9.35 -16.50
CA PHE A 325 8.54 10.51 -15.93
C PHE A 325 10.07 10.33 -15.91
N LEU A 326 10.57 9.20 -15.39
CA LEU A 326 12.00 8.91 -15.34
C LEU A 326 12.62 8.93 -16.75
N LYS A 327 11.96 8.30 -17.72
CA LYS A 327 12.37 8.29 -19.13
C LYS A 327 12.42 9.71 -19.72
N THR A 328 11.41 10.53 -19.44
CA THR A 328 11.36 11.93 -19.92
C THR A 328 12.48 12.78 -19.29
N ALA A 329 12.84 12.51 -18.03
CA ALA A 329 13.93 13.17 -17.33
C ALA A 329 15.33 12.68 -17.75
N GLY A 330 15.42 11.67 -18.62
CA GLY A 330 16.69 11.06 -19.05
C GLY A 330 17.31 10.13 -18.02
N ILE A 331 16.51 9.59 -17.11
CA ILE A 331 16.93 8.70 -16.02
C ILE A 331 16.77 7.25 -16.49
N ASN A 332 17.86 6.50 -16.60
CA ASN A 332 17.89 5.15 -17.17
C ASN A 332 17.53 4.04 -16.16
N TYR A 333 16.44 4.27 -15.41
CA TYR A 333 15.92 3.34 -14.41
C TYR A 333 14.40 3.19 -14.53
N GLU A 334 13.91 2.03 -14.11
CA GLU A 334 12.48 1.74 -14.01
C GLU A 334 12.12 1.25 -12.60
N LEU A 335 10.97 1.73 -12.12
CA LEU A 335 10.31 1.23 -10.93
C LEU A 335 9.42 0.03 -11.28
N GLU A 336 9.55 -1.02 -10.48
CA GLU A 336 8.63 -2.14 -10.41
C GLU A 336 8.00 -2.20 -9.02
N ILE A 337 6.69 -2.45 -8.96
CA ILE A 337 5.95 -2.65 -7.71
C ILE A 337 5.58 -4.14 -7.68
N ASP A 338 6.26 -4.90 -6.84
CA ASP A 338 5.97 -6.32 -6.61
C ASP A 338 4.99 -6.45 -5.45
N THR A 339 3.83 -7.06 -5.69
CA THR A 339 2.79 -7.27 -4.68
C THR A 339 2.39 -8.73 -4.62
N LYS A 340 2.38 -9.31 -3.41
CA LYS A 340 1.70 -10.59 -3.13
C LYS A 340 0.43 -10.36 -2.31
N ASP A 341 0.54 -9.48 -1.33
CA ASP A 341 -0.54 -9.04 -0.45
C ASP A 341 -0.17 -7.67 0.18
N GLU A 342 -1.03 -7.16 1.04
CA GLU A 342 -0.85 -5.87 1.74
C GLU A 342 0.47 -5.77 2.51
N ALA A 343 0.88 -6.84 3.19
CA ALA A 343 2.10 -6.88 3.99
C ALA A 343 3.36 -7.15 3.13
N ASN A 344 3.17 -7.79 1.98
CA ASN A 344 4.21 -8.20 1.05
C ASN A 344 4.13 -7.40 -0.25
N THR A 345 4.15 -6.07 -0.14
CA THR A 345 4.29 -5.15 -1.26
C THR A 345 5.61 -4.41 -1.15
N LYS A 346 6.44 -4.47 -2.21
CA LYS A 346 7.75 -3.81 -2.25
C LYS A 346 8.01 -3.12 -3.57
N THR A 347 8.80 -2.06 -3.52
CA THR A 347 9.32 -1.40 -4.72
C THR A 347 10.73 -1.86 -5.07
N ILE A 348 10.93 -2.19 -6.35
CA ILE A 348 12.20 -2.66 -6.89
C ILE A 348 12.67 -1.67 -7.95
N LEU A 349 13.92 -1.24 -7.86
CA LEU A 349 14.56 -0.44 -8.90
C LEU A 349 15.28 -1.35 -9.91
N LYS A 350 15.02 -1.15 -11.19
CA LYS A 350 15.69 -1.84 -12.29
C LYS A 350 16.52 -0.85 -13.10
N GLN A 351 17.77 -1.20 -13.41
CA GLN A 351 18.61 -0.44 -14.32
C GLN A 351 18.29 -0.80 -15.79
N CYS A 352 18.36 0.18 -16.68
CA CYS A 352 18.00 0.03 -18.10
C CYS A 352 19.11 0.49 -19.06
N PHE A 353 20.39 0.24 -18.71
CA PHE A 353 21.54 0.56 -19.57
C PHE A 353 21.72 -0.40 -20.76
N SER A 354 21.05 -1.56 -20.73
CA SER A 354 21.08 -2.63 -21.72
C SER A 354 19.68 -3.19 -21.95
N ASP A 355 19.51 -4.02 -22.98
CA ASP A 355 18.25 -4.75 -23.22
C ASP A 355 17.85 -5.63 -22.02
N ASP A 356 18.85 -6.16 -21.29
CA ASP A 356 18.65 -6.87 -20.04
C ASP A 356 18.49 -5.89 -18.86
N LYS A 357 17.32 -5.94 -18.21
CA LYS A 357 17.00 -5.18 -17.00
C LYS A 357 17.40 -5.96 -15.75
N SER A 358 18.27 -5.40 -14.92
CA SER A 358 18.70 -6.02 -13.66
C SER A 358 18.26 -5.22 -12.43
N LYS A 359 18.03 -5.92 -11.32
CA LYS A 359 17.71 -5.30 -10.03
C LYS A 359 18.94 -4.54 -9.51
N VAL A 360 18.72 -3.31 -9.05
CA VAL A 360 19.73 -2.49 -8.39
C VAL A 360 19.72 -2.79 -6.90
N THR A 361 20.89 -3.10 -6.34
CA THR A 361 21.15 -3.13 -4.89
C THR A 361 21.95 -1.89 -4.50
N ASN A 362 21.87 -1.44 -3.25
CA ASN A 362 22.51 -0.18 -2.81
C ASN A 362 22.14 1.00 -3.74
N ILE A 363 20.85 1.31 -3.80
CA ILE A 363 20.29 2.29 -4.75
C ILE A 363 20.98 3.67 -4.67
N ARG A 364 21.34 4.12 -3.46
CA ARG A 364 22.00 5.43 -3.25
C ARG A 364 23.37 5.53 -3.88
N GLY A 365 24.10 4.41 -3.97
CA GLY A 365 25.41 4.39 -4.61
C GLY A 365 25.37 4.46 -6.14
N HIS A 366 24.19 4.27 -6.75
CA HIS A 366 24.04 4.19 -8.21
C HIS A 366 23.39 5.43 -8.83
N LEU A 367 22.58 6.17 -8.09
CA LEU A 367 21.93 7.40 -8.59
C LEU A 367 22.85 8.61 -8.37
N SER A 368 23.02 9.43 -9.41
CA SER A 368 23.61 10.76 -9.26
C SER A 368 22.73 11.66 -8.39
N TRP A 369 23.30 12.76 -7.88
CA TRP A 369 22.54 13.68 -7.02
C TRP A 369 21.28 14.24 -7.70
N GLY A 370 21.37 14.59 -8.99
CA GLY A 370 20.22 15.05 -9.78
C GLY A 370 19.17 13.96 -10.03
N GLU A 371 19.59 12.74 -10.38
CA GLU A 371 18.65 11.61 -10.57
C GLU A 371 17.93 11.26 -9.26
N ARG A 372 18.67 11.28 -8.14
CA ARG A 372 18.13 11.06 -6.81
C ARG A 372 17.08 12.10 -6.49
N ASN A 373 17.33 13.38 -6.74
CA ASN A 373 16.39 14.45 -6.48
C ASN A 373 15.12 14.31 -7.35
N ALA A 374 15.27 14.10 -8.66
CA ALA A 374 14.13 13.95 -9.58
C ALA A 374 13.25 12.76 -9.23
N PHE A 375 13.86 11.61 -8.93
CA PHE A 375 13.11 10.43 -8.57
C PHE A 375 12.43 10.59 -7.21
N SER A 376 13.11 11.20 -6.23
CA SER A 376 12.49 11.53 -4.93
C SER A 376 11.28 12.43 -5.07
N LEU A 377 11.32 13.38 -6.00
CA LEU A 377 10.25 14.35 -6.22
C LEU A 377 8.97 13.68 -6.73
N ILE A 378 9.07 12.79 -7.73
CA ILE A 378 7.88 12.05 -8.19
C ILE A 378 7.35 11.10 -7.11
N LEU A 379 8.23 10.45 -6.33
CA LEU A 379 7.82 9.62 -5.20
C LEU A 379 7.16 10.45 -4.09
N PHE A 380 7.65 11.67 -3.85
CA PHE A 380 7.05 12.62 -2.92
C PHE A 380 5.64 13.01 -3.35
N MET A 381 5.37 13.17 -4.66
CA MET A 381 4.01 13.45 -5.14
C MET A 381 3.05 12.29 -4.80
N TYR A 382 3.47 11.04 -5.01
CA TYR A 382 2.68 9.86 -4.61
C TYR A 382 2.49 9.78 -3.09
N TYR A 383 3.55 10.07 -2.33
CA TYR A 383 3.49 10.11 -0.87
C TYR A 383 2.55 11.21 -0.37
N ALA A 384 2.65 12.44 -0.91
CA ALA A 384 1.78 13.54 -0.55
C ALA A 384 0.32 13.26 -0.88
N LYS A 385 0.05 12.57 -2.00
CA LYS A 385 -1.30 12.08 -2.32
C LYS A 385 -1.83 11.13 -1.25
N SER A 386 -1.08 10.10 -0.87
CA SER A 386 -1.53 9.12 0.13
C SER A 386 -1.71 9.75 1.51
N GLN A 387 -0.88 10.73 1.83
CA GLN A 387 -0.92 11.43 3.10
C GLN A 387 -1.99 12.54 3.16
N ASN A 388 -2.44 13.06 2.03
CA ASN A 388 -3.46 14.11 1.92
C ASN A 388 -3.24 15.31 2.89
N PRO A 389 -2.10 16.01 2.82
CA PRO A 389 -1.78 17.13 3.72
C PRO A 389 -2.59 18.39 3.43
N ASP A 390 -2.63 19.30 4.40
CA ASP A 390 -3.24 20.62 4.27
C ASP A 390 -2.27 21.61 3.58
N LEU A 391 -0.96 21.44 3.79
CA LEU A 391 0.10 22.26 3.20
C LEU A 391 1.27 21.36 2.74
N ILE A 392 1.77 21.65 1.55
CA ILE A 392 2.98 21.05 0.99
C ILE A 392 4.06 22.13 0.89
N ILE A 393 5.24 21.88 1.43
CA ILE A 393 6.41 22.75 1.31
C ILE A 393 7.42 22.06 0.40
N LEU A 394 7.89 22.76 -0.63
CA LEU A 394 8.95 22.29 -1.52
C LEU A 394 10.17 23.18 -1.30
N ASP A 395 11.21 22.63 -0.66
CA ASP A 395 12.46 23.34 -0.39
C ASP A 395 13.46 23.10 -1.53
N ASP A 396 13.63 24.13 -2.35
CA ASP A 396 14.49 24.19 -3.53
C ASP A 396 14.44 22.93 -4.43
N PRO A 397 13.23 22.52 -4.87
CA PRO A 397 13.02 21.21 -5.47
C PRO A 397 13.72 21.00 -6.82
N ILE A 398 14.23 22.07 -7.44
CA ILE A 398 14.67 22.08 -8.85
C ILE A 398 16.10 22.57 -9.10
N SER A 399 16.82 23.07 -8.09
CA SER A 399 18.15 23.67 -8.28
C SER A 399 19.25 22.71 -8.76
N SER A 400 18.94 21.42 -8.81
CA SER A 400 19.82 20.35 -9.29
C SER A 400 19.78 20.12 -10.79
N PHE A 401 18.85 20.75 -11.51
CA PHE A 401 18.54 20.39 -12.90
C PHE A 401 19.11 21.40 -13.90
N ASP A 402 19.12 21.01 -15.17
CA ASP A 402 19.34 21.95 -16.26
C ASP A 402 18.01 22.65 -16.59
N SER A 403 18.08 23.88 -17.12
CA SER A 403 16.90 24.73 -17.39
C SER A 403 15.78 24.03 -18.19
N ASN A 404 16.13 23.08 -19.06
CA ASN A 404 15.12 22.32 -19.83
C ASN A 404 14.39 21.28 -18.97
N LYS A 405 15.11 20.60 -18.06
CA LYS A 405 14.52 19.63 -17.12
C LYS A 405 13.74 20.31 -16.01
N GLU A 406 14.19 21.46 -15.51
CA GLU A 406 13.47 22.26 -14.51
C GLU A 406 12.03 22.52 -14.94
N TYR A 407 11.88 23.02 -16.17
CA TYR A 407 10.57 23.27 -16.77
C TYR A 407 9.70 22.00 -16.82
N ALA A 408 10.25 20.88 -17.33
CA ALA A 408 9.49 19.64 -17.49
C ALA A 408 9.01 19.08 -16.13
N ILE A 409 9.86 19.16 -15.11
CA ILE A 409 9.59 18.69 -13.75
C ILE A 409 8.49 19.53 -13.10
N LEU A 410 8.65 20.86 -13.09
CA LEU A 410 7.66 21.80 -12.58
C LEU A 410 6.29 21.60 -13.24
N HIS A 411 6.29 21.41 -14.55
CA HIS A 411 5.08 21.22 -15.31
C HIS A 411 4.41 19.86 -15.02
N ARG A 412 5.19 18.79 -14.80
CA ARG A 412 4.67 17.50 -14.32
C ARG A 412 4.02 17.62 -12.95
N MET A 413 4.57 18.44 -12.05
CA MET A 413 4.03 18.61 -10.70
C MET A 413 2.67 19.30 -10.70
N PHE A 414 2.53 20.39 -11.45
CA PHE A 414 1.39 21.30 -11.34
C PHE A 414 0.36 21.26 -12.48
N LYS A 415 0.61 20.56 -13.60
CA LYS A 415 -0.38 20.42 -14.68
C LYS A 415 -1.22 19.14 -14.58
N ARG A 416 -2.54 19.33 -14.66
CA ARG A 416 -3.55 18.25 -14.59
C ARG A 416 -3.61 17.33 -15.82
N ASN A 417 -2.94 17.67 -16.92
CA ASN A 417 -3.05 16.93 -18.19
C ASN A 417 -1.80 16.10 -18.52
N ILE A 418 -0.83 16.01 -17.59
CA ILE A 418 0.42 15.27 -17.80
C ILE A 418 0.57 14.25 -16.68
N GLY A 419 0.81 13.00 -17.06
CA GLY A 419 0.89 11.89 -16.11
C GLY A 419 -0.45 11.58 -15.44
N ARG A 420 -0.38 10.95 -14.28
CA ARG A 420 -1.55 10.54 -13.49
C ARG A 420 -2.19 11.75 -12.79
N LYS A 421 -3.43 12.08 -13.16
CA LYS A 421 -4.11 13.33 -12.74
C LYS A 421 -4.26 13.47 -11.23
N ASP A 422 -4.53 12.37 -10.53
CA ASP A 422 -4.79 12.30 -9.10
C ASP A 422 -3.51 12.33 -8.25
N VAL A 423 -2.32 12.35 -8.88
CA VAL A 423 -1.00 12.47 -8.24
C VAL A 423 -0.43 13.89 -8.36
N SER A 424 -1.02 14.74 -9.21
CA SER A 424 -0.58 16.13 -9.35
C SER A 424 -0.77 16.95 -8.06
N LEU A 425 0.10 17.94 -7.86
CA LEU A 425 -0.04 18.95 -6.81
C LEU A 425 -1.04 20.06 -7.18
N SER A 426 -1.64 19.98 -8.36
CA SER A 426 -2.64 20.96 -8.83
C SER A 426 -3.89 20.96 -7.93
N GLY A 427 -4.25 22.14 -7.42
CA GLY A 427 -5.36 22.30 -6.48
C GLY A 427 -5.01 21.96 -5.03
N ARG A 428 -3.73 21.74 -4.72
CA ARG A 428 -3.20 21.67 -3.35
C ARG A 428 -2.62 23.03 -2.94
N THR A 429 -2.58 23.30 -1.65
CA THR A 429 -1.85 24.44 -1.10
C THR A 429 -0.36 24.09 -1.06
N VAL A 430 0.44 24.78 -1.87
CA VAL A 430 1.88 24.52 -1.99
C VAL A 430 2.67 25.80 -1.75
N LEU A 431 3.67 25.73 -0.86
CA LEU A 431 4.70 26.73 -0.68
C LEU A 431 5.98 26.22 -1.35
N LEU A 432 6.39 26.86 -2.45
CA LEU A 432 7.65 26.55 -3.13
C LEU A 432 8.67 27.61 -2.74
N LEU A 433 9.74 27.18 -2.08
CA LEU A 433 10.88 28.02 -1.72
C LEU A 433 12.01 27.70 -2.70
N THR A 434 12.56 28.71 -3.35
CA THR A 434 13.66 28.52 -4.29
C THR A 434 14.45 29.81 -4.45
N HIS A 435 15.71 29.67 -4.84
CA HIS A 435 16.56 30.77 -5.26
C HIS A 435 16.54 30.99 -6.78
N ASP A 436 15.86 30.12 -7.54
CA ASP A 436 15.73 30.24 -8.99
C ASP A 436 14.62 31.22 -9.40
N PHE A 437 14.84 31.92 -10.51
CA PHE A 437 13.90 32.86 -11.10
C PHE A 437 13.04 32.23 -12.22
N GLU A 438 13.46 31.09 -12.78
CA GLU A 438 12.76 30.35 -13.83
C GLU A 438 11.30 30.01 -13.44
N PRO A 439 10.99 29.54 -12.21
CA PRO A 439 9.60 29.27 -11.80
C PRO A 439 8.68 30.48 -11.89
N ILE A 440 9.19 31.66 -11.54
CA ILE A 440 8.44 32.92 -11.62
C ILE A 440 8.16 33.27 -13.08
N THR A 441 9.18 33.14 -13.94
CA THR A 441 9.05 33.42 -15.37
C THR A 441 8.05 32.46 -16.02
N ASP A 442 8.15 31.17 -15.76
CA ASP A 442 7.32 30.16 -16.40
C ASP A 442 5.88 30.18 -15.91
N PHE A 443 5.66 30.21 -14.60
CA PHE A 443 4.32 30.11 -14.05
C PHE A 443 3.57 31.43 -14.10
N ILE A 444 4.25 32.55 -13.85
CA ILE A 444 3.59 33.84 -13.66
C ILE A 444 3.71 34.70 -14.92
N VAL A 445 4.92 34.91 -15.45
CA VAL A 445 5.12 35.81 -16.60
C VAL A 445 4.56 35.21 -17.90
N LEU A 446 4.88 33.95 -18.19
CA LEU A 446 4.38 33.24 -19.37
C LEU A 446 2.94 32.72 -19.19
N GLY A 447 2.37 32.84 -17.98
CA GLY A 447 1.00 32.43 -17.68
C GLY A 447 0.75 30.93 -17.83
N LYS A 448 1.76 30.07 -17.64
CA LYS A 448 1.59 28.61 -17.75
C LYS A 448 0.79 28.03 -16.59
N LEU A 449 0.68 28.75 -15.48
CA LEU A 449 -0.35 28.61 -14.44
C LEU A 449 -1.24 29.86 -14.48
N SER A 450 -2.55 29.70 -14.24
CA SER A 450 -3.42 30.87 -14.12
C SER A 450 -2.99 31.71 -12.90
N SER A 451 -3.05 33.03 -13.05
CA SER A 451 -2.69 34.00 -12.00
C SER A 451 -3.56 33.87 -10.75
N GLU A 452 -4.69 33.19 -10.83
CA GLU A 452 -5.55 32.87 -9.68
C GLU A 452 -4.96 31.75 -8.79
N PHE A 453 -4.00 30.98 -9.29
CA PHE A 453 -3.45 29.81 -8.60
C PHE A 453 -1.98 29.97 -8.16
N ALA A 454 -1.30 31.04 -8.56
CA ALA A 454 0.11 31.25 -8.25
C ALA A 454 0.40 32.71 -7.90
N THR A 455 1.04 32.90 -6.76
CA THR A 455 1.59 34.19 -6.31
C THR A 455 3.08 34.02 -6.02
N ALA A 456 3.89 35.04 -6.31
CA ALA A 456 5.29 35.04 -5.93
C ALA A 456 5.58 36.22 -4.99
N SER A 457 6.44 35.96 -4.04
CA SER A 457 6.94 36.96 -3.10
C SER A 457 8.44 36.82 -2.97
N PHE A 458 9.10 37.97 -2.88
CA PHE A 458 10.50 38.06 -2.53
C PHE A 458 10.62 38.09 -1.01
N ILE A 459 11.42 37.16 -0.46
CA ILE A 459 11.69 37.07 0.98
C ILE A 459 13.12 37.46 1.27
N TRP A 460 13.34 38.22 2.34
CA TRP A 460 14.69 38.58 2.79
C TRP A 460 14.76 38.71 4.30
N ASN A 461 15.97 38.68 4.83
CA ASN A 461 16.25 38.91 6.24
C ASN A 461 16.61 40.39 6.44
N GLU A 462 15.87 41.08 7.29
CA GLU A 462 16.17 42.44 7.76
C GLU A 462 16.41 42.41 9.26
N ASN A 463 17.69 42.44 9.67
CA ASN A 463 18.12 42.45 11.07
C ASN A 463 17.53 41.32 11.93
N GLY A 464 17.50 40.09 11.40
CA GLY A 464 16.95 38.92 12.09
C GLY A 464 15.45 38.73 11.93
N ILE A 465 14.76 39.59 11.17
CA ILE A 465 13.33 39.48 10.87
C ILE A 465 13.16 39.13 9.39
N ILE A 466 12.52 38.00 9.10
CA ILE A 466 12.14 37.67 7.72
C ILE A 466 11.00 38.60 7.28
N LYS A 467 11.25 39.33 6.20
CA LYS A 467 10.30 40.19 5.52
C LYS A 467 9.92 39.57 4.19
N GLU A 468 8.73 39.91 3.74
CA GLU A 468 8.16 39.46 2.47
C GLU A 468 7.65 40.67 1.69
N LYS A 469 7.85 40.66 0.38
CA LYS A 469 7.24 41.60 -0.55
C LYS A 469 6.70 40.84 -1.75
N GLN A 470 5.40 40.96 -1.99
CA GLN A 470 4.77 40.39 -3.18
C GLN A 470 5.40 40.98 -4.44
N ILE A 471 5.69 40.12 -5.41
CA ILE A 471 6.27 40.49 -6.70
C ILE A 471 5.12 40.84 -7.65
N ASP A 472 5.14 42.05 -8.20
CA ASP A 472 4.27 42.45 -9.31
C ASP A 472 4.97 42.10 -10.64
N PRO A 473 4.50 41.10 -11.40
CA PRO A 473 5.15 40.68 -12.64
C PRO A 473 5.26 41.77 -13.69
N THR A 474 4.35 42.75 -13.66
CA THR A 474 4.32 43.84 -14.65
C THR A 474 5.27 44.99 -14.29
N ALA A 475 5.55 45.18 -13.00
CA ALA A 475 6.36 46.30 -12.50
C ALA A 475 7.78 45.89 -12.07
N ASP A 476 7.93 44.71 -11.47
CA ASP A 476 9.16 44.24 -10.85
C ASP A 476 9.99 43.32 -11.76
N ILE A 477 9.34 42.59 -12.68
CA ILE A 477 10.04 41.70 -13.61
C ILE A 477 10.33 42.47 -14.91
N LYS A 478 11.62 42.61 -15.22
CA LYS A 478 12.07 43.42 -16.34
C LYS A 478 13.05 42.69 -17.22
N LEU A 479 12.92 42.89 -18.53
CA LEU A 479 13.93 42.47 -19.50
C LEU A 479 15.22 43.25 -19.25
N ILE A 480 16.32 42.51 -19.10
CA ILE A 480 17.65 43.08 -18.81
C ILE A 480 18.08 44.11 -19.86
N THR A 481 17.67 43.93 -21.12
CA THR A 481 17.92 44.87 -22.23
C THR A 481 17.24 46.22 -22.00
N ASN A 482 15.96 46.20 -21.63
CA ASN A 482 15.16 47.39 -21.37
C ASN A 482 15.66 48.12 -20.12
N GLU A 483 15.95 47.39 -19.04
CA GLU A 483 16.42 48.01 -17.80
C GLU A 483 17.84 48.58 -17.96
N SER A 484 18.76 47.87 -18.65
CA SER A 484 20.10 48.40 -18.94
C SER A 484 20.03 49.69 -19.77
N ARG A 485 19.17 49.74 -20.79
CA ARG A 485 18.90 50.95 -21.57
C ARG A 485 18.38 52.09 -20.70
N LYS A 486 17.38 51.81 -19.85
CA LYS A 486 16.78 52.80 -18.97
C LYS A 486 17.78 53.38 -17.97
N ILE A 487 18.60 52.53 -17.35
CA ILE A 487 19.61 52.97 -16.39
C ILE A 487 20.69 53.80 -17.09
N ALA A 488 21.20 53.36 -18.25
CA ALA A 488 22.20 54.11 -19.01
C ALA A 488 21.74 55.55 -19.35
N LEU A 489 20.45 55.74 -19.64
CA LEU A 489 19.85 57.05 -19.96
C LEU A 489 19.51 57.91 -18.73
N ASN A 490 19.54 57.36 -17.51
CA ASN A 490 19.03 58.04 -16.33
C ASN A 490 20.09 58.89 -15.64
N ASN A 491 20.03 60.22 -15.82
CA ASN A 491 20.97 61.17 -15.23
C ASN A 491 20.94 61.22 -13.69
N ASN A 492 19.94 60.64 -13.02
CA ASN A 492 19.91 60.51 -11.57
C ASN A 492 20.75 59.32 -11.04
N VAL A 493 21.19 58.43 -11.94
CA VAL A 493 22.09 57.32 -11.60
C VAL A 493 23.52 57.80 -11.78
N ASN A 494 24.41 57.41 -10.86
CA ASN A 494 25.82 57.75 -10.94
C ASN A 494 26.42 57.29 -12.29
N ILE A 495 27.37 58.08 -12.81
CA ILE A 495 27.93 57.88 -14.14
C ILE A 495 28.61 56.52 -14.33
N VAL A 496 29.22 55.97 -13.28
CA VAL A 496 29.88 54.65 -13.32
C VAL A 496 28.87 53.54 -13.55
N SER A 497 27.78 53.53 -12.79
CA SER A 497 26.68 52.57 -12.99
C SER A 497 26.06 52.72 -14.37
N ARG A 498 25.85 53.94 -14.88
CA ARG A 498 25.35 54.18 -16.26
C ARG A 498 26.27 53.56 -17.31
N ILE A 499 27.59 53.74 -17.17
CA ILE A 499 28.61 53.16 -18.06
C ILE A 499 28.62 51.64 -17.99
N VAL A 500 28.54 51.07 -16.79
CA VAL A 500 28.48 49.60 -16.60
C VAL A 500 27.25 49.02 -17.29
N PHE A 501 26.08 49.64 -17.12
CA PHE A 501 24.84 49.19 -17.78
C PHE A 501 24.86 49.39 -19.29
N LEU A 502 25.48 50.47 -19.78
CA LEU A 502 25.66 50.68 -21.21
C LEU A 502 26.60 49.63 -21.83
N ARG A 503 27.71 49.30 -21.16
CA ARG A 503 28.59 48.21 -21.59
C ARG A 503 27.84 46.88 -21.61
N LYS A 504 27.03 46.60 -20.58
CA LYS A 504 26.18 45.41 -20.55
C LYS A 504 25.19 45.38 -21.71
N LEU A 505 24.58 46.51 -22.03
CA LEU A 505 23.69 46.65 -23.18
C LEU A 505 24.44 46.37 -24.50
N CYS A 506 25.70 46.76 -24.63
CA CYS A 506 26.52 46.41 -25.80
C CYS A 506 26.72 44.89 -25.92
N GLU A 507 26.96 44.18 -24.81
CA GLU A 507 27.03 42.70 -24.81
C GLU A 507 25.71 42.06 -25.26
N LEU A 508 24.59 42.58 -24.78
CA LEU A 508 23.25 42.09 -25.11
C LEU A 508 22.85 42.36 -26.57
N ASN A 509 23.54 43.28 -27.25
CA ASN A 509 23.41 43.53 -28.70
C ASN A 509 24.55 42.85 -29.48
N ASN A 510 25.05 41.71 -28.96
CA ASN A 510 26.08 40.85 -29.57
C ASN A 510 27.42 41.52 -29.89
N ARG A 511 27.66 42.76 -29.41
CA ARG A 511 28.84 43.57 -29.80
C ARG A 511 28.94 43.78 -31.32
N ASP A 512 27.80 43.78 -32.01
CA ASP A 512 27.74 43.93 -33.46
C ASP A 512 27.91 45.39 -33.89
N GLY A 513 28.82 45.66 -34.83
CA GLY A 513 29.04 46.99 -35.41
C GLY A 513 29.37 48.06 -34.37
N GLU A 514 28.60 49.16 -34.35
CA GLU A 514 28.78 50.29 -33.40
C GLU A 514 28.77 49.84 -31.93
N TRP A 515 28.03 48.78 -31.60
CA TRP A 515 27.97 48.23 -30.24
C TRP A 515 29.28 47.57 -29.82
N GLY A 516 30.01 46.96 -30.75
CA GLY A 516 31.34 46.41 -30.47
C GLY A 516 32.36 47.49 -30.15
N TYR A 517 32.36 48.56 -30.94
CA TYR A 517 33.25 49.70 -30.69
C TYR A 517 32.94 50.39 -29.35
N ALA A 518 31.66 50.64 -29.06
CA ALA A 518 31.25 51.19 -27.76
C ALA A 518 31.62 50.27 -26.60
N TYR A 519 31.45 48.94 -26.77
CA TYR A 519 31.86 47.97 -25.76
C TYR A 519 33.35 48.08 -25.42
N ASP A 520 34.23 48.10 -26.44
CA ASP A 520 35.68 48.14 -26.23
C ASP A 520 36.11 49.45 -25.54
N ILE A 521 35.55 50.59 -25.98
CA ILE A 521 35.81 51.91 -25.37
C ILE A 521 35.39 51.92 -23.89
N LEU A 522 34.15 51.51 -23.58
CA LEU A 522 33.64 51.48 -22.21
C LEU A 522 34.39 50.47 -21.34
N SER A 523 34.82 49.34 -21.92
CA SER A 523 35.65 48.35 -21.21
C SER A 523 37.01 48.93 -20.86
N CYS A 524 37.65 49.70 -21.74
CA CYS A 524 38.91 50.37 -21.44
C CYS A 524 38.77 51.38 -20.30
N LEU A 525 37.67 52.12 -20.28
CA LEU A 525 37.37 53.09 -19.22
C LEU A 525 37.18 52.40 -17.87
N ILE A 526 36.40 51.31 -17.84
CA ILE A 526 36.19 50.49 -16.63
C ILE A 526 37.51 49.92 -16.09
N HIS A 527 38.44 49.52 -16.96
CA HIS A 527 39.77 49.05 -16.55
C HIS A 527 40.77 50.20 -16.33
N GLY A 528 40.36 51.47 -16.39
CA GLY A 528 41.21 52.63 -16.15
C GLY A 528 42.39 52.79 -17.13
N ARG A 529 42.30 52.29 -18.37
CA ARG A 529 43.45 52.19 -19.28
C ARG A 529 43.88 53.53 -19.87
N ASP A 530 45.19 53.71 -20.06
CA ASP A 530 45.79 54.85 -20.74
C ASP A 530 45.48 54.94 -22.23
N LYS A 531 45.30 53.79 -22.88
CA LYS A 531 45.00 53.72 -24.31
C LYS A 531 43.78 52.82 -24.55
N MET A 532 42.90 53.29 -25.43
CA MET A 532 41.77 52.50 -25.89
C MET A 532 42.27 51.33 -26.75
N CYS A 533 41.91 50.12 -26.37
CA CYS A 533 42.34 48.90 -27.03
C CYS A 533 41.22 47.86 -27.06
N LYS A 534 41.19 47.04 -28.10
CA LYS A 534 40.28 45.91 -28.24
C LYS A 534 40.98 44.61 -27.90
N LYS A 535 40.26 43.69 -27.25
CA LYS A 535 40.77 42.36 -26.90
C LYS A 535 40.64 41.46 -28.13
N ILE A 536 41.76 40.94 -28.64
CA ILE A 536 41.75 40.05 -29.83
C ILE A 536 41.68 38.58 -29.40
N CYS A 537 42.57 38.15 -28.51
CA CYS A 537 42.59 36.79 -27.95
C CYS A 537 43.42 36.75 -26.66
N ASN A 538 42.98 35.99 -25.66
CA ASN A 538 43.62 35.95 -24.32
C ASN A 538 43.93 37.39 -23.83
N ASP A 539 45.08 37.62 -23.18
CA ASP A 539 45.50 38.95 -22.75
C ASP A 539 46.21 39.78 -23.84
N LYS A 540 45.94 39.50 -25.12
CA LYS A 540 46.45 40.30 -26.25
C LYS A 540 45.44 41.36 -26.65
N TYR A 541 45.93 42.60 -26.66
CA TYR A 541 45.18 43.80 -27.00
C TYR A 541 45.76 44.45 -28.25
N ALA A 542 44.90 45.04 -29.07
CA ALA A 542 45.32 45.90 -30.18
C ALA A 542 44.66 47.26 -30.06
N ASP A 543 45.32 48.28 -30.60
CA ASP A 543 44.78 49.63 -30.65
C ASP A 543 43.50 49.66 -31.49
N ILE A 544 42.53 50.47 -31.04
CA ILE A 544 41.31 50.76 -31.79
C ILE A 544 41.65 51.88 -32.77
N ASN A 545 41.25 51.76 -34.03
CA ASN A 545 41.47 52.86 -35.00
C ASN A 545 40.53 54.04 -34.68
N GLN A 546 40.86 55.23 -35.17
CA GLN A 546 40.10 56.45 -34.84
C GLN A 546 38.64 56.41 -35.35
N GLU A 547 38.39 55.79 -36.51
CA GLU A 547 37.04 55.69 -37.09
C GLU A 547 36.10 54.85 -36.21
N ASP A 548 36.60 53.74 -35.68
CA ASP A 548 35.90 52.86 -34.74
C ASP A 548 35.67 53.60 -33.40
N ILE A 549 36.67 54.35 -32.91
CA ILE A 549 36.53 55.19 -31.70
C ILE A 549 35.42 56.23 -31.89
N ASP A 550 35.39 56.92 -33.03
CA ASP A 550 34.39 57.94 -33.32
C ASP A 550 32.99 57.34 -33.39
N ARG A 551 32.82 56.22 -34.09
CA ARG A 551 31.53 55.50 -34.18
C ARG A 551 31.05 54.99 -32.83
N GLY A 552 31.92 54.36 -32.05
CA GLY A 552 31.60 53.91 -30.70
C GLY A 552 31.23 55.08 -29.78
N THR A 553 31.96 56.19 -29.87
CA THR A 553 31.70 57.40 -29.08
C THR A 553 30.36 58.05 -29.45
N VAL A 554 29.99 58.08 -30.74
CA VAL A 554 28.67 58.54 -31.18
C VAL A 554 27.56 57.71 -30.54
N LEU A 555 27.71 56.38 -30.52
CA LEU A 555 26.74 55.50 -29.86
C LEU A 555 26.67 55.76 -28.35
N ILE A 556 27.82 55.88 -27.67
CA ILE A 556 27.87 56.17 -26.23
C ILE A 556 27.17 57.49 -25.91
N LYS A 557 27.42 58.53 -26.71
CA LYS A 557 26.82 59.87 -26.53
C LYS A 557 25.30 59.91 -26.74
N ARG A 558 24.70 58.91 -27.40
CA ARG A 558 23.22 58.76 -27.44
C ARG A 558 22.63 58.44 -26.06
N TYR A 559 23.41 57.81 -25.19
CA TYR A 559 23.00 57.42 -23.83
C TYR A 559 23.56 58.34 -22.75
N ILE A 560 24.77 58.85 -22.97
CA ILE A 560 25.52 59.71 -22.06
C ILE A 560 26.04 60.92 -22.85
N PRO A 561 25.23 61.95 -23.10
CA PRO A 561 25.61 63.09 -23.94
C PRO A 561 26.90 63.79 -23.53
N GLU A 562 27.16 63.85 -22.23
CA GLU A 562 28.34 64.45 -21.59
C GLU A 562 29.59 63.55 -21.60
N TYR A 563 29.53 62.38 -22.25
CA TYR A 563 30.62 61.42 -22.25
C TYR A 563 31.90 61.97 -22.88
N ASP A 564 32.99 61.92 -22.11
CA ASP A 564 34.36 62.18 -22.55
C ASP A 564 35.30 61.22 -21.81
N TYR A 565 36.05 60.42 -22.57
CA TYR A 565 36.87 59.34 -22.02
C TYR A 565 37.96 59.89 -21.08
N ASP A 566 38.72 60.90 -21.53
CA ASP A 566 39.86 61.41 -20.79
C ASP A 566 39.42 62.17 -19.54
N ILE A 567 38.33 62.95 -19.63
CA ILE A 567 37.75 63.64 -18.48
C ILE A 567 37.27 62.61 -17.45
N LEU A 568 36.45 61.64 -17.86
CA LEU A 568 35.90 60.65 -16.92
C LEU A 568 37.00 59.80 -16.29
N LYS A 569 38.00 59.41 -17.08
CA LYS A 569 39.12 58.63 -16.57
C LYS A 569 39.91 59.38 -15.50
N ASN A 570 40.26 60.64 -15.77
CA ASN A 570 41.13 61.44 -14.90
C ASN A 570 40.41 62.05 -13.69
N THR A 571 39.08 62.11 -13.71
CA THR A 571 38.29 62.71 -12.62
C THR A 571 37.46 61.69 -11.85
N VAL A 572 36.71 60.83 -12.55
CA VAL A 572 35.74 59.91 -11.95
C VAL A 572 36.36 58.54 -11.66
N TYR A 573 37.06 57.94 -12.63
CA TYR A 573 37.71 56.62 -12.49
C TYR A 573 39.05 56.71 -11.75
N THR A 574 39.08 57.51 -10.69
CA THR A 574 40.18 57.63 -9.74
C THR A 574 39.72 57.11 -8.38
N GLU A 575 40.67 56.77 -7.50
CA GLU A 575 40.34 56.32 -6.14
C GLU A 575 39.45 57.34 -5.40
N GLU A 576 39.76 58.62 -5.51
CA GLU A 576 39.01 59.71 -4.88
C GLU A 576 37.63 59.91 -5.51
N GLY A 577 37.55 59.89 -6.84
CA GLY A 577 36.30 60.05 -7.60
C GLY A 577 35.27 58.96 -7.28
N ILE A 578 35.69 57.68 -7.33
CA ILE A 578 34.81 56.55 -6.99
C ILE A 578 34.42 56.57 -5.51
N LYS A 579 35.36 56.90 -4.60
CA LYS A 579 35.05 57.04 -3.16
C LYS A 579 34.01 58.13 -2.89
N SER A 580 34.07 59.25 -3.62
CA SER A 580 33.06 60.30 -3.53
C SER A 580 31.69 59.77 -3.93
N LEU A 581 31.58 59.17 -5.12
CA LEU A 581 30.33 58.57 -5.60
C LEU A 581 29.79 57.51 -4.63
N TYR A 582 30.66 56.67 -4.06
CA TYR A 582 30.27 55.62 -3.12
C TYR A 582 29.66 56.15 -1.82
N LYS A 583 30.09 57.33 -1.35
CA LYS A 583 29.54 57.97 -0.14
C LYS A 583 28.18 58.60 -0.39
N ASP A 584 27.97 59.14 -1.60
CA ASP A 584 26.74 59.82 -1.98
C ASP A 584 25.64 58.86 -2.48
N GLU A 585 26.03 57.66 -2.92
CA GLU A 585 25.12 56.64 -3.45
C GLU A 585 24.27 55.98 -2.34
N LYS A 586 22.94 56.14 -2.46
CA LYS A 586 21.96 55.58 -1.53
C LYS A 586 21.52 54.18 -1.93
N ASN A 587 21.59 53.86 -3.22
CA ASN A 587 21.20 52.55 -3.74
C ASN A 587 22.29 51.53 -3.44
N LYS A 588 21.98 50.52 -2.61
CA LYS A 588 22.96 49.51 -2.17
C LYS A 588 23.58 48.72 -3.34
N TYR A 589 22.81 48.45 -4.38
CA TYR A 589 23.30 47.74 -5.56
C TYR A 589 24.28 48.59 -6.39
N PHE A 590 23.97 49.86 -6.63
CA PHE A 590 24.91 50.77 -7.31
C PHE A 590 26.15 51.03 -6.45
N ARG A 591 25.99 51.07 -5.13
CA ARG A 591 27.09 51.14 -4.17
C ARG A 591 28.02 49.93 -4.27
N LEU A 592 27.48 48.71 -4.43
CA LEU A 592 28.28 47.51 -4.71
C LEU A 592 29.01 47.59 -6.06
N GLN A 593 28.37 48.13 -7.11
CA GLN A 593 29.05 48.35 -8.40
C GLN A 593 30.23 49.33 -8.27
N LEU A 594 30.04 50.42 -7.53
CA LEU A 594 31.11 51.39 -7.24
C LEU A 594 32.24 50.74 -6.43
N PHE A 595 31.92 49.85 -5.48
CA PHE A 595 32.93 49.08 -4.76
C PHE A 595 33.73 48.14 -5.68
N ARG A 596 33.05 47.40 -6.56
CA ARG A 596 33.72 46.57 -7.60
C ARG A 596 34.64 47.41 -8.47
N GLN A 597 34.16 48.58 -8.91
CA GLN A 597 34.95 49.51 -9.71
C GLN A 597 36.18 50.03 -8.95
N LEU A 598 36.05 50.32 -7.65
CA LEU A 598 37.16 50.74 -6.80
C LEU A 598 38.22 49.64 -6.67
N ARG A 599 37.80 48.37 -6.53
CA ARG A 599 38.72 47.22 -6.51
C ARG A 599 39.48 47.11 -7.82
N GLU A 600 38.78 47.19 -8.95
CA GLU A 600 39.36 47.08 -10.30
C GLU A 600 40.46 48.12 -10.56
N ILE A 601 40.26 49.38 -10.15
CA ILE A 601 41.24 50.46 -10.42
C ILE A 601 42.39 50.53 -9.41
N THR A 602 42.19 50.02 -8.18
CA THR A 602 43.20 50.13 -7.13
C THR A 602 44.03 48.87 -6.94
N ASN A 603 43.51 47.68 -7.26
CA ASN A 603 44.13 46.37 -6.99
C ASN A 603 44.69 46.20 -5.55
N LYS A 604 44.23 47.01 -4.59
CA LYS A 604 44.78 47.14 -3.23
C LYS A 604 43.80 46.71 -2.13
N ILE A 605 42.58 46.31 -2.49
CA ILE A 605 41.53 45.95 -1.54
C ILE A 605 41.40 44.43 -1.55
N GLU A 606 42.10 43.78 -0.61
CA GLU A 606 41.90 42.37 -0.27
C GLU A 606 40.75 42.26 0.73
N LEU A 607 39.77 41.41 0.42
CA LEU A 607 38.70 41.06 1.36
C LEU A 607 39.26 40.02 2.33
N GLU A 608 39.07 40.20 3.63
CA GLU A 608 39.44 39.15 4.59
C GLU A 608 38.62 37.87 4.31
N PRO A 609 39.22 36.68 4.47
CA PRO A 609 38.67 35.39 4.04
C PRO A 609 37.56 34.88 4.96
N SER A 610 36.54 35.71 5.23
CA SER A 610 35.44 35.34 6.11
C SER A 610 34.35 34.52 5.42
N ASP A 611 34.29 34.47 4.09
CA ASP A 611 33.48 33.49 3.34
C ASP A 611 33.81 33.51 1.83
N ASP A 612 34.36 32.43 1.28
CA ASP A 612 34.65 32.31 -0.17
C ASP A 612 33.38 32.52 -1.02
N ALA A 613 32.20 32.19 -0.47
CA ALA A 613 30.91 32.41 -1.10
C ALA A 613 30.56 33.90 -1.26
N TRP A 614 30.91 34.73 -0.26
CA TRP A 614 30.68 36.18 -0.31
C TRP A 614 31.60 36.86 -1.32
N VAL A 615 32.88 36.47 -1.35
CA VAL A 615 33.84 36.98 -2.33
C VAL A 615 33.39 36.60 -3.74
N LYS A 616 32.97 35.35 -3.95
CA LYS A 616 32.41 34.88 -5.22
C LYS A 616 31.14 35.64 -5.64
N PHE A 617 30.23 35.95 -4.73
CA PHE A 617 29.05 36.77 -5.02
C PHE A 617 29.41 38.21 -5.42
N ILE A 618 30.37 38.81 -4.72
CA ILE A 618 30.91 40.14 -5.03
C ILE A 618 31.57 40.13 -6.41
N ASP A 619 32.16 39.02 -6.87
CA ASP A 619 32.89 38.98 -8.13
C ASP A 619 32.05 38.51 -9.35
N GLU A 620 31.08 37.61 -9.17
CA GLU A 620 30.48 36.87 -10.31
C GLU A 620 29.05 37.28 -10.72
N LYS A 621 28.19 37.80 -9.82
CA LYS A 621 26.77 38.02 -10.16
C LYS A 621 26.46 39.46 -10.59
N MET A 622 25.97 39.61 -11.84
CA MET A 622 25.16 40.75 -12.32
C MET A 622 23.73 40.25 -12.59
N VAL A 623 22.97 39.90 -11.54
CA VAL A 623 21.52 39.70 -11.69
C VAL A 623 20.84 40.93 -11.09
N LEU A 624 20.16 41.70 -11.95
CA LEU A 624 19.25 42.76 -11.50
C LEU A 624 17.93 42.10 -11.11
N ILE A 625 17.72 41.87 -9.81
CA ILE A 625 16.38 41.68 -9.24
C ILE A 625 16.04 43.01 -8.56
N GLY A 626 15.27 43.86 -9.24
CA GLY A 626 14.98 45.22 -8.78
C GLY A 626 13.51 45.38 -8.46
N CYS A 627 13.15 45.40 -7.18
CA CYS A 627 11.83 45.85 -6.76
C CYS A 627 11.85 47.36 -6.51
N LYS A 628 10.81 48.08 -6.98
CA LYS A 628 10.80 49.54 -7.16
C LYS A 628 11.07 50.38 -5.89
N ASP A 629 10.97 49.77 -4.71
CA ASP A 629 11.13 50.44 -3.40
C ASP A 629 12.30 49.91 -2.55
N ASN A 630 13.07 48.93 -3.04
CA ASN A 630 14.30 48.48 -2.39
C ASN A 630 15.09 47.55 -3.32
N PRO A 631 16.22 47.97 -3.90
CA PRO A 631 17.19 47.06 -4.50
C PRO A 631 17.94 46.35 -3.38
N VAL A 632 17.62 45.06 -3.20
CA VAL A 632 18.10 44.26 -2.07
C VAL A 632 19.53 43.75 -2.32
N THR A 633 20.34 43.94 -1.28
CA THR A 633 21.59 43.23 -0.96
C THR A 633 21.32 41.74 -0.75
N ALA A 634 22.15 40.88 -1.34
CA ALA A 634 22.56 39.69 -0.58
C ALA A 634 23.54 40.15 0.50
#